data_AF-A0A401QHM1-F1
#
_entry.id   AF-A0A401QHM1-F1
#
_cell.length_a   1.000
_cell.length_b   1.000
_cell.length_c   1.000
_cell.angle_alpha   90.00
_cell.angle_beta   90.00
_cell.angle_gamma   90.00
#
_symmetry.space_group_name_H-M   'P 1'
#
loop_
_entity.id
_entity.type
_entity.pdbx_description
1 polymer ?
#
loop_
_entity_poly.entity_id
_entity_poly.type
_entity_poly.pdbx_seq_one_letter_code
_entity_poly.pdbx_strand_id
1 'polypeptide(L)' 'MLSTVAEWLRLLPFLGVLALLGYLAIRPFIPRKKQQKDSLINLKIQKENPKVVNEINIEDLQFTKAAYCRCWRSKT' A
#
# COMPACT_ATOMS: atom_id res chain seq x y z
N MET A 1 49.61 13.98 13.76
CA MET A 1 48.16 14.31 13.79
C MET A 1 47.49 14.07 12.43
N LEU A 2 48.05 14.54 11.31
CA LEU A 2 47.50 14.30 9.96
C LEU A 2 47.45 12.81 9.56
N SER A 3 48.47 12.02 9.95
CA SER A 3 48.59 10.59 9.65
C SER A 3 47.49 9.75 10.30
N THR A 4 47.19 10.03 11.56
CA THR A 4 46.15 9.31 12.30
C THR A 4 44.78 9.47 11.64
N VAL A 5 44.40 10.70 11.27
CA VAL A 5 43.11 10.98 10.61
C VAL A 5 43.02 10.28 9.24
N ALA A 6 44.11 10.27 8.48
CA ALA A 6 44.16 9.59 7.17
C ALA A 6 44.01 8.06 7.30
N GLU A 7 44.53 7.45 8.36
CA GLU A 7 44.36 6.03 8.64
C GLU A 7 42.91 5.67 8.98
N TRP A 8 42.23 6.50 9.78
CA TRP A 8 40.80 6.31 10.08
C TRP A 8 39.92 6.46 8.84
N LEU A 9 40.24 7.38 7.93
CA LEU A 9 39.51 7.58 6.67
C LEU A 9 39.59 6.35 5.74
N ARG A 10 40.68 5.58 5.79
CA ARG A 10 40.82 4.34 5.00
C ARG A 10 39.85 3.23 5.42
N LEU A 11 39.30 3.29 6.63
CA LEU A 11 38.34 2.32 7.15
C LEU A 11 36.89 2.61 6.72
N LEU A 12 36.60 3.82 6.25
CA LEU A 12 35.27 4.21 5.77
C LEU A 12 34.67 3.26 4.72
N PRO A 13 35.37 2.83 3.65
CA PRO A 13 34.81 1.90 2.68
C PRO A 13 34.42 0.56 3.31
N PHE A 14 35.23 0.04 4.24
CA PHE A 14 34.94 -1.21 4.94
C PHE A 14 33.70 -1.08 5.83
N LEU A 15 33.63 -0.01 6.62
CA LEU A 15 32.47 0.28 7.46
C LEU A 15 31.20 0.51 6.64
N GLY A 16 31.32 1.20 5.49
CA GLY A 16 30.22 1.42 4.56
C GLY A 16 29.66 0.11 3.99
N VAL A 17 30.54 -0.82 3.60
CA VAL A 17 30.14 -2.15 3.11
C VAL A 17 29.44 -2.95 4.21
N LEU A 18 29.99 -2.97 5.43
CA LEU A 18 29.37 -3.67 6.57
C LEU A 18 27.99 -3.09 6.91
N ALA A 19 27.87 -1.76 6.94
CA ALA A 19 26.60 -1.09 7.20
C ALA A 19 25.57 -1.39 6.11
N LEU A 20 25.97 -1.39 4.83
CA LEU A 20 25.11 -1.73 3.71
C LEU A 20 24.61 -3.18 3.78
N LEU A 21 25.50 -4.13 4.05
CA LEU A 21 25.15 -5.55 4.18
C LEU A 21 24.22 -5.78 5.37
N GLY A 22 24.51 -5.19 6.53
CA GLY A 22 23.64 -5.25 7.70
C GLY A 22 22.26 -4.65 7.43
N TYR A 23 22.19 -3.51 6.76
CA TYR A 23 20.92 -2.90 6.36
C TYR A 23 20.15 -3.81 5.41
N LEU A 24 20.77 -4.35 4.37
CA LEU A 24 20.11 -5.25 3.40
C LEU A 24 19.63 -6.55 4.07
N ALA A 25 20.39 -7.09 5.02
CA ALA A 25 20.00 -8.28 5.77
C ALA A 25 18.78 -8.03 6.67
N ILE A 26 18.68 -6.85 7.31
CA ILE A 26 17.60 -6.53 8.25
C ILE A 26 16.36 -5.94 7.55
N ARG A 27 16.54 -5.26 6.40
CA ARG A 27 15.47 -4.62 5.62
C ARG A 27 14.25 -5.51 5.30
N PRO A 28 14.36 -6.81 4.96
CA PRO A 28 13.20 -7.66 4.72
C PRO A 28 12.44 -8.03 6.00
N PHE A 29 13.11 -8.01 7.16
CA PHE A 29 12.51 -8.32 8.46
C PHE A 29 11.92 -7.10 9.15
N ILE A 30 12.31 -5.89 8.75
CA ILE A 30 11.65 -4.66 9.22
C ILE A 30 10.23 -4.65 8.61
N PRO A 31 9.18 -4.79 9.44
CA PRO A 31 7.82 -4.70 8.95
C PRO A 31 7.65 -3.29 8.39
N ARG A 32 7.60 -3.18 7.06
CA ARG A 32 7.10 -1.95 6.45
C ARG A 32 5.68 -1.82 6.99
N LYS A 33 5.38 -0.70 7.66
CA LYS A 33 3.99 -0.26 7.76
C LYS A 33 3.53 -0.18 6.31
N LYS A 34 2.83 -1.22 5.81
CA LYS A 34 1.97 -1.08 4.65
C LYS A 34 1.17 0.14 5.05
N GLN A 35 1.33 1.22 4.30
CA GLN A 35 0.39 2.31 4.36
C GLN A 35 -0.92 1.62 3.97
N GLN A 36 -1.64 1.15 4.97
CA GLN A 36 -2.93 0.54 4.85
C GLN A 36 -3.78 1.73 4.47
N LYS A 37 -3.73 2.07 3.17
CA LYS A 37 -4.87 2.66 2.49
C LYS A 37 -5.96 1.66 2.82
N ASP A 38 -6.76 1.98 3.82
CA ASP A 38 -7.90 1.18 4.25
C ASP A 38 -8.48 0.52 3.01
N SER A 39 -8.39 -0.81 2.99
CA SER A 39 -8.46 -1.62 1.79
C SER A 39 -9.62 -1.15 0.93
N LEU A 40 -9.30 -0.47 -0.18
CA LEU A 40 -10.29 0.17 -1.04
C LEU A 40 -11.33 -0.87 -1.46
N ILE A 41 -12.56 -0.72 -0.96
CA ILE A 41 -13.64 -1.67 -1.24
C ILE A 41 -14.03 -1.52 -2.70
N ASN A 42 -14.31 -0.30 -3.15
CA ASN A 42 -14.56 0.00 -4.55
C ASN A 42 -13.22 0.16 -5.30
N LEU A 43 -12.96 -0.67 -6.30
CA LEU A 43 -11.74 -0.57 -7.11
C LEU A 43 -11.97 0.08 -8.48
N LYS A 44 -13.19 0.02 -9.02
CA LYS A 44 -13.43 0.32 -10.45
C LYS A 44 -14.70 1.11 -10.76
N ILE A 45 -15.70 1.11 -9.88
CA ILE A 45 -17.03 1.63 -10.19
C ILE A 45 -17.06 3.14 -9.94
N GLN A 46 -17.42 3.94 -10.96
CA GLN A 46 -17.67 5.40 -10.88
C GLN A 46 -16.67 6.17 -9.99
N LYS A 47 -15.39 6.17 -10.39
CA LYS A 47 -14.31 6.77 -9.58
C LYS A 47 -14.23 8.28 -9.66
N GLU A 48 -14.80 8.83 -10.70
CA GLU A 48 -15.03 10.25 -10.93
C GLU A 48 -16.10 10.82 -9.98
N ASN A 49 -17.00 9.98 -9.47
CA ASN A 49 -18.03 10.39 -8.52
C ASN A 49 -17.47 10.32 -7.08
N PRO A 50 -17.45 11.44 -6.33
CA PRO A 50 -16.96 11.44 -4.95
C PRO A 50 -17.79 10.54 -4.03
N LYS A 51 -19.06 10.28 -4.34
CA LYS A 51 -19.93 9.39 -3.57
C LYS A 51 -20.94 8.68 -4.49
N VAL A 52 -20.70 7.40 -4.72
CA VAL A 52 -21.59 6.55 -5.51
C VAL A 52 -22.76 6.08 -4.64
N VAL A 53 -23.98 6.50 -5.01
CA VAL A 53 -25.25 6.13 -4.36
C VAL A 53 -26.19 5.63 -5.45
N ASN A 54 -26.88 4.53 -5.19
CA ASN A 54 -27.90 3.98 -6.06
C ASN A 54 -29.24 4.04 -5.33
N GLU A 55 -30.21 4.73 -5.93
CA GLU A 55 -31.59 4.79 -5.46
C GLU A 55 -32.43 3.81 -6.27
N ILE A 56 -33.31 3.09 -5.60
CA ILE A 56 -34.18 2.09 -6.21
C ILE A 56 -35.58 2.26 -5.61
N ASN A 57 -36.55 2.53 -6.48
CA ASN A 57 -37.96 2.58 -6.11
C ASN A 57 -38.50 1.16 -5.98
N ILE A 58 -39.34 0.93 -4.98
CA ILE A 58 -39.87 -0.41 -4.69
C ILE A 58 -40.90 -0.81 -5.75
N GLU A 59 -41.60 0.17 -6.30
CA GLU A 59 -42.63 0.02 -7.33
C GLU A 59 -42.05 -0.50 -8.65
N ASP A 60 -40.78 -0.18 -8.93
CA ASP A 60 -40.07 -0.56 -10.15
C ASP A 60 -39.48 -1.98 -10.07
N LEU A 61 -39.61 -2.67 -8.93
CA LEU A 61 -39.15 -4.04 -8.75
C LEU A 61 -40.03 -5.02 -9.53
N GLN A 62 -39.62 -5.34 -10.76
CA GLN A 62 -40.31 -6.29 -11.63
C GLN A 62 -40.32 -7.74 -11.08
N PHE A 63 -39.39 -8.06 -10.17
CA PHE A 63 -39.21 -9.39 -9.61
C PHE A 63 -39.58 -9.42 -8.13
N THR A 64 -40.19 -10.52 -7.68
CA THR A 64 -40.51 -10.78 -6.27
C THR A 64 -39.27 -10.83 -5.37
N LYS A 65 -38.09 -11.01 -5.96
CA LYS A 65 -36.80 -10.96 -5.26
C LYS A 65 -35.73 -10.35 -6.16
N ALA A 66 -35.05 -9.32 -5.67
CA ALA A 66 -33.89 -8.71 -6.31
C ALA A 66 -32.66 -8.84 -5.41
N ALA A 67 -31.47 -8.98 -6.01
CA ALA A 67 -30.20 -9.03 -5.31
C ALA A 67 -29.31 -7.88 -5.79
N TYR A 68 -28.81 -7.09 -4.84
CA TYR A 68 -27.96 -5.94 -5.12
C TYR A 68 -26.54 -6.15 -4.62
N CYS A 69 -25.57 -5.63 -5.37
CA CYS A 69 -24.16 -5.75 -5.03
C CYS A 69 -23.83 -4.97 -3.75
N ARG A 70 -23.16 -5.62 -2.80
CA ARG A 70 -22.58 -4.97 -1.60
C ARG A 70 -21.06 -5.00 -1.58
N CYS A 71 -20.44 -5.69 -2.54
CA CYS A 71 -19.01 -5.96 -2.57
C CYS A 71 -18.21 -5.10 -3.56
N TRP A 72 -18.89 -4.31 -4.40
CA TRP A 72 -18.26 -3.49 -5.45
C TRP A 72 -17.44 -4.33 -6.45
N ARG A 73 -17.87 -5.55 -6.73
CA ARG A 73 -17.26 -6.45 -7.73
C ARG A 73 -18.23 -6.86 -8.84
N SER A 74 -19.51 -6.52 -8.69
CA SER A 74 -20.50 -6.80 -9.73
C SER A 74 -20.13 -6.07 -11.02
N LYS A 75 -20.35 -6.75 -12.15
CA LYS A 75 -20.26 -6.15 -13.49
C LYS A 75 -21.61 -5.62 -13.97
N THR A 76 -22.68 -6.01 -13.29
CA THR A 76 -24.07 -5.59 -13.49
C THR A 76 -24.47 -4.59 -12.43
#